data_AF-A0A3M0Y1N9-F1
#
_entry.id   AF-A0A3M0Y1N9-F1
#
_cell.length_a   1.000
_cell.length_b   1.000
_cell.length_c   1.000
_cell.angle_alpha   90.00
_cell.angle_beta   90.00
_cell.angle_gamma   90.00
#
_symmetry.space_group_name_H-M   'P 1'
#
loop_
_entity.id
_entity.type
_entity.pdbx_description
1 polymer ?
#
loop_
_entity_poly.entity_id
_entity_poly.type
_entity_poly.pdbx_seq_one_letter_code
_entity_poly.pdbx_strand_id
1 'polypeptide(L)'
;HLPESLLADALHAARGIEIESHRAEALAALAPHLPEEEWPQVLAQALAAARSIRNEDDRARALAALAPHLPESLLADALHAARSIRDEDDRARALAALAPHLAQLSCATLYSLWAGDNDSEGTLAFLAQRTRRDLLSDLRALQEVILALGGEAAVAETARAIMDVGRWWP
;
A
#
# COMPACT_ATOMS: atom_id res chain seq x y z
N HIS A 1 9.70 14.95 26.57
CA HIS A 1 10.76 14.99 25.55
C HIS A 1 11.87 14.01 25.95
N LEU A 2 12.10 12.98 25.14
CA LEU A 2 13.30 12.13 25.26
C LEU A 2 14.52 12.97 24.82
N PRO A 3 15.68 12.84 25.47
CA PRO A 3 16.91 13.49 25.00
C PRO A 3 17.33 12.93 23.63
N GLU A 4 17.87 13.80 22.79
CA GLU A 4 18.28 13.50 21.40
C GLU A 4 19.23 12.29 21.31
N SER A 5 20.12 12.13 22.28
CA SER A 5 21.01 10.97 22.38
C SER A 5 20.26 9.64 22.54
N LEU A 6 19.16 9.62 23.31
CA LEU A 6 18.35 8.42 23.48
C LEU A 6 17.51 8.10 22.24
N LEU A 7 17.11 9.12 21.45
CA LEU A 7 16.42 8.91 20.18
C LEU A 7 17.37 8.31 19.13
N ALA A 8 18.61 8.81 19.06
CA ALA A 8 19.64 8.25 18.19
C ALA A 8 19.94 6.78 18.54
N ASP A 9 20.07 6.46 19.83
CA ASP A 9 20.27 5.08 20.30
C ASP A 9 19.07 4.19 19.99
N ALA A 10 17.85 4.67 20.21
CA ALA A 10 16.63 3.93 19.89
C ALA A 10 16.50 3.65 18.39
N LEU A 11 16.83 4.62 17.55
CA LEU A 11 16.82 4.47 16.09
C LEU A 11 17.89 3.48 15.63
N HIS A 12 19.08 3.52 16.23
CA HIS A 12 20.12 2.52 15.96
C HIS A 12 19.66 1.10 16.35
N ALA A 13 19.10 0.94 17.54
CA ALA A 13 18.56 -0.33 18.01
C ALA A 13 17.44 -0.85 17.09
N ALA A 14 16.51 0.01 16.68
CA ALA A 14 15.42 -0.35 15.76
C ALA A 14 15.96 -0.84 14.41
N ARG A 15 16.94 -0.16 13.84
CA ARG A 15 17.60 -0.59 12.58
C ARG A 15 18.28 -1.95 12.70
N GLY A 16 18.81 -2.27 13.88
CA GLY A 16 19.49 -3.53 14.19
C GLY A 16 18.56 -4.71 14.46
N ILE A 17 17.24 -4.52 14.52
CA ILE A 17 16.29 -5.63 14.75
C ILE A 17 16.34 -6.61 13.56
N GLU A 18 16.61 -7.89 13.86
CA GLU A 18 16.72 -8.95 12.85
C GLU A 18 15.36 -9.36 12.26
N ILE A 19 14.32 -9.38 13.10
CA ILE A 19 12.96 -9.74 12.67
C ILE A 19 12.35 -8.56 11.92
N GLU A 20 12.06 -8.73 10.63
CA GLU A 20 11.67 -7.63 9.76
C GLU A 20 10.35 -6.97 10.17
N SER A 21 9.39 -7.73 10.71
CA SER A 21 8.13 -7.19 11.23
C SER A 21 8.36 -6.27 12.43
N HIS A 22 9.12 -6.73 13.43
CA HIS A 22 9.48 -5.91 14.58
C HIS A 22 10.31 -4.68 14.19
N ARG A 23 11.20 -4.81 13.18
CA ARG A 23 11.96 -3.67 12.67
C ARG A 23 11.04 -2.64 12.01
N ALA A 24 10.12 -3.07 11.15
CA ALA A 24 9.17 -2.18 10.51
C ALA A 24 8.30 -1.44 11.53
N GLU A 25 7.77 -2.16 12.52
CA GLU A 25 6.96 -1.60 13.61
C GLU A 25 7.76 -0.59 14.47
N ALA A 26 8.98 -0.95 14.88
CA ALA A 26 9.82 -0.07 15.70
C ALA A 26 10.19 1.22 14.96
N LEU A 27 10.57 1.12 13.68
CA LEU A 27 10.90 2.29 12.87
C LEU A 27 9.68 3.19 12.62
N ALA A 28 8.51 2.60 12.36
CA ALA A 28 7.26 3.35 12.21
C ALA A 28 6.88 4.09 13.51
N ALA A 29 6.99 3.42 14.65
CA ALA A 29 6.67 3.98 15.95
C ALA A 29 7.65 5.11 16.37
N LEU A 30 8.90 5.05 15.92
CA LEU A 30 9.90 6.07 16.20
C LEU A 30 9.76 7.32 15.32
N ALA A 31 9.22 7.19 14.09
CA ALA A 31 9.15 8.31 13.14
C ALA A 31 8.52 9.58 13.75
N PRO A 32 7.35 9.54 14.44
CA PRO A 32 6.74 10.74 15.03
C PRO A 32 7.55 11.41 16.15
N HIS A 33 8.62 10.78 16.64
CA HIS A 33 9.49 11.31 17.69
C HIS A 33 10.79 11.94 17.16
N LEU A 34 11.04 11.85 15.85
CA LEU A 34 12.20 12.43 15.18
C LEU A 34 11.85 13.80 14.57
N PRO A 35 12.86 14.61 14.19
CA PRO A 35 12.63 15.79 13.37
C PRO A 35 11.88 15.43 12.08
N GLU A 36 10.92 16.27 11.67
CA GLU A 36 10.04 16.01 10.51
C GLU A 36 10.84 15.74 9.22
N GLU A 37 12.03 16.33 9.12
CA GLU A 37 12.96 16.16 7.99
C GLU A 37 13.50 14.72 7.88
N GLU A 38 13.53 13.98 8.98
CA GLU A 38 14.02 12.59 9.01
C GLU A 38 12.90 11.56 8.78
N TRP A 39 11.63 11.96 8.90
CA TRP A 39 10.50 11.03 8.80
C TRP A 39 10.48 10.26 7.48
N PRO A 40 10.65 10.89 6.30
CA PRO A 40 10.60 10.15 5.03
C PRO A 40 11.67 9.08 4.95
N GLN A 41 12.86 9.35 5.49
CA GLN A 41 13.96 8.39 5.48
C GLN A 41 13.70 7.20 6.39
N VAL A 42 13.19 7.45 7.60
CA VAL A 42 12.89 6.37 8.57
C VAL A 42 11.69 5.53 8.12
N LEU A 43 10.66 6.17 7.57
CA LEU A 43 9.51 5.47 7.01
C LEU A 43 9.86 4.67 5.75
N ALA A 44 10.79 5.15 4.92
CA ALA A 44 11.33 4.36 3.81
C ALA A 44 12.06 3.10 4.29
N GLN A 45 12.82 3.20 5.40
CA GLN A 45 13.44 2.03 6.03
C GLN A 45 12.40 1.07 6.61
N ALA A 46 11.35 1.60 7.25
CA ALA A 46 10.25 0.79 7.76
C ALA A 46 9.51 0.06 6.65
N LEU A 47 9.23 0.74 5.53
CA LEU A 47 8.62 0.16 4.34
C LEU A 47 9.52 -0.91 3.69
N ALA A 48 10.83 -0.67 3.60
CA ALA A 48 11.79 -1.66 3.10
C ALA A 48 11.84 -2.91 4.00
N ALA A 49 11.76 -2.74 5.31
CA ALA A 49 11.65 -3.85 6.25
C ALA A 49 10.33 -4.61 6.04
N ALA A 50 9.19 -3.91 5.98
CA ALA A 50 7.89 -4.53 5.72
C ALA A 50 7.87 -5.35 4.41
N ARG A 51 8.44 -4.80 3.33
CA ARG A 51 8.58 -5.48 2.03
C ARG A 51 9.37 -6.79 2.11
N SER A 52 10.35 -6.84 3.01
CA SER A 52 11.27 -7.98 3.18
C SER A 52 10.70 -9.11 4.04
N ILE A 53 9.54 -8.88 4.70
CA ILE A 53 8.86 -9.91 5.50
C ILE A 53 8.45 -11.08 4.58
N ARG A 54 8.86 -12.29 4.96
CA ARG A 54 8.62 -13.52 4.19
C ARG A 54 7.19 -14.05 4.33
N ASN A 55 6.60 -13.93 5.51
CA ASN A 55 5.21 -14.32 5.74
C ASN A 55 4.29 -13.24 5.15
N GLU A 56 3.36 -13.64 4.29
CA GLU A 56 2.51 -12.71 3.55
C GLU A 56 1.47 -12.01 4.44
N ASP A 57 0.93 -12.69 5.46
CA ASP A 57 0.03 -12.13 6.48
C ASP A 57 0.76 -11.05 7.28
N ASP A 58 1.95 -11.37 7.79
CA ASP A 58 2.76 -10.42 8.55
C ASP A 58 3.16 -9.22 7.69
N ARG A 59 3.47 -9.44 6.40
CA ARG A 59 3.77 -8.36 5.45
C ARG A 59 2.56 -7.48 5.22
N ALA A 60 1.37 -8.05 5.02
CA ALA A 60 0.14 -7.30 4.85
C ALA A 60 -0.17 -6.44 6.08
N ARG A 61 -0.01 -7.02 7.28
CA ARG A 61 -0.20 -6.32 8.55
C ARG A 61 0.77 -5.16 8.73
N ALA A 62 2.05 -5.38 8.42
CA ALA A 62 3.06 -4.33 8.49
C ALA A 62 2.76 -3.18 7.51
N LEU A 63 2.38 -3.49 6.27
CA LEU A 63 1.98 -2.47 5.28
C LEU A 63 0.73 -1.69 5.74
N ALA A 64 -0.26 -2.38 6.31
CA ALA A 64 -1.46 -1.75 6.83
C ALA A 64 -1.16 -0.82 8.02
N ALA A 65 -0.26 -1.23 8.92
CA ALA A 65 0.18 -0.40 10.04
C ALA A 65 0.99 0.84 9.59
N LEU A 66 1.75 0.71 8.49
CA LEU A 66 2.53 1.82 7.93
C LEU A 66 1.67 2.84 7.18
N ALA A 67 0.60 2.40 6.51
CA ALA A 67 -0.25 3.21 5.64
C ALA A 67 -0.59 4.62 6.18
N PRO A 68 -1.07 4.81 7.42
CA PRO A 68 -1.41 6.14 7.95
C PRO A 68 -0.23 7.07 8.18
N HIS A 69 1.00 6.56 8.16
CA HIS A 69 2.21 7.33 8.40
C HIS A 69 2.99 7.64 7.12
N LEU A 70 2.68 6.97 6.01
CA LEU A 70 3.46 7.11 4.79
C LEU A 70 3.24 8.49 4.13
N PRO A 71 4.31 9.25 3.82
CA PRO A 71 4.20 10.42 2.96
C PRO A 71 3.83 10.02 1.53
N GLU A 72 3.26 10.97 0.78
CA GLU A 72 2.86 10.78 -0.62
C GLU A 72 3.95 10.13 -1.48
N SER A 73 5.22 10.52 -1.28
CA SER A 73 6.36 9.99 -2.02
C SER A 73 6.61 8.49 -1.84
N LEU A 74 6.08 7.86 -0.78
CA LEU A 74 6.26 6.43 -0.49
C LEU A 74 4.99 5.59 -0.77
N LEU A 75 3.85 6.22 -1.06
CA LEU A 75 2.60 5.49 -1.29
C LEU A 75 2.65 4.61 -2.56
N ALA A 76 3.36 5.05 -3.60
CA ALA A 76 3.57 4.26 -4.81
C ALA A 76 4.35 2.96 -4.53
N ASP A 77 5.40 3.04 -3.73
CA ASP A 77 6.20 1.88 -3.32
C ASP A 77 5.41 0.93 -2.42
N ALA A 78 4.58 1.47 -1.53
CA ALA A 78 3.70 0.68 -0.68
C ALA A 78 2.61 -0.04 -1.48
N LEU A 79 2.02 0.62 -2.49
CA LEU A 79 1.09 0.00 -3.42
C LEU A 79 1.77 -1.12 -4.21
N HIS A 80 3.00 -0.91 -4.68
CA HIS A 80 3.78 -1.95 -5.36
C HIS A 80 4.05 -3.15 -4.44
N ALA A 81 4.38 -2.90 -3.17
CA ALA A 81 4.57 -3.94 -2.18
C ALA A 81 3.27 -4.74 -1.92
N ALA A 82 2.15 -4.04 -1.74
CA ALA A 82 0.85 -4.65 -1.49
C ALA A 82 0.39 -5.52 -2.66
N ARG A 83 0.45 -5.02 -3.91
CA ARG A 83 0.04 -5.81 -5.09
C ARG A 83 0.90 -7.07 -5.30
N SER A 84 2.14 -7.08 -4.81
CA SER A 84 3.07 -8.22 -4.89
C SER A 84 2.77 -9.34 -3.89
N ILE A 85 1.82 -9.16 -2.97
CA ILE A 85 1.34 -10.21 -2.07
C ILE A 85 0.53 -11.24 -2.86
N ARG A 86 0.86 -12.52 -2.75
CA ARG A 86 0.25 -13.57 -3.58
C ARG A 86 -1.08 -14.00 -3.00
N ASP A 87 -1.15 -14.20 -1.70
CA ASP A 87 -2.39 -14.53 -1.00
C ASP A 87 -3.45 -13.43 -1.21
N GLU A 88 -4.68 -13.86 -1.52
CA GLU A 88 -5.82 -12.98 -1.83
C GLU A 88 -6.21 -12.11 -0.63
N ASP A 89 -6.37 -12.72 0.53
CA ASP A 89 -6.90 -12.07 1.72
C ASP A 89 -5.86 -11.10 2.31
N ASP A 90 -4.58 -11.51 2.31
CA ASP A 90 -3.45 -10.68 2.73
C ASP A 90 -3.29 -9.44 1.83
N ARG A 91 -3.36 -9.64 0.51
CA ARG A 91 -3.26 -8.55 -0.46
C ARG A 91 -4.43 -7.58 -0.34
N ALA A 92 -5.66 -8.08 -0.33
CA ALA A 92 -6.86 -7.25 -0.25
C ALA A 92 -6.84 -6.40 1.02
N ARG A 93 -6.40 -6.96 2.14
CA ARG A 93 -6.21 -6.22 3.40
C ARG A 93 -5.16 -5.12 3.29
N ALA A 94 -4.00 -5.39 2.71
CA ALA A 94 -2.96 -4.37 2.52
C ALA A 94 -3.43 -3.24 1.58
N LEU A 95 -4.11 -3.59 0.48
CA LEU A 95 -4.68 -2.62 -0.46
C LEU A 95 -5.78 -1.77 0.19
N ALA A 96 -6.67 -2.39 0.96
CA ALA A 96 -7.75 -1.69 1.67
C ALA A 96 -7.20 -0.70 2.70
N ALA A 97 -6.10 -1.03 3.37
CA ALA A 97 -5.44 -0.11 4.30
C ALA A 97 -4.77 1.08 3.60
N LEU A 98 -4.23 0.89 2.38
CA LEU A 98 -3.60 1.95 1.61
C LEU A 98 -4.60 2.85 0.86
N ALA A 99 -5.78 2.31 0.50
CA ALA A 99 -6.76 2.98 -0.33
C ALA A 99 -7.16 4.40 0.14
N PRO A 100 -7.44 4.66 1.43
CA PRO A 100 -7.82 6.00 1.90
C PRO A 100 -6.71 7.04 1.76
N HIS A 101 -5.45 6.59 1.78
CA HIS A 101 -4.28 7.44 1.63
C HIS A 101 -3.95 7.69 0.16
N LEU A 102 -4.09 6.65 -0.68
CA LEU A 102 -3.97 6.77 -2.13
C LEU A 102 -5.05 7.70 -2.69
N ALA A 103 -6.29 7.61 -2.21
CA ALA A 103 -7.41 8.44 -2.67
C ALA A 103 -7.23 9.94 -2.41
N GLN A 104 -6.28 10.34 -1.57
CA GLN A 104 -5.94 11.74 -1.30
C GLN A 104 -4.96 12.32 -2.32
N LEU A 105 -4.32 11.47 -3.13
CA LEU A 105 -3.41 11.90 -4.18
C LEU A 105 -4.16 12.63 -5.31
N SER A 106 -3.44 13.46 -6.06
CA SER A 106 -4.03 14.14 -7.22
C SER A 106 -4.56 13.13 -8.25
N CYS A 107 -5.65 13.46 -8.95
CA CYS A 107 -6.17 12.59 -10.02
C CYS A 107 -5.11 12.25 -11.07
N ALA A 108 -4.20 13.18 -11.38
CA ALA A 108 -3.10 12.94 -12.33
C ALA A 108 -2.13 11.88 -11.80
N THR A 109 -1.70 12.00 -10.54
CA THR A 109 -0.84 11.01 -9.87
C THR A 109 -1.53 9.65 -9.80
N LEU A 110 -2.80 9.62 -9.37
CA LEU A 110 -3.59 8.39 -9.31
C LEU A 110 -3.74 7.74 -10.68
N TYR A 111 -4.00 8.53 -11.71
CA TYR A 111 -4.16 8.02 -13.07
C TYR A 111 -2.87 7.36 -13.55
N SER A 112 -1.72 7.99 -13.34
CA SER A 112 -0.42 7.38 -13.66
C SER A 112 -0.17 6.09 -12.90
N LEU A 113 -0.50 6.01 -11.60
CA LEU A 113 -0.36 4.77 -10.81
C LEU A 113 -1.35 3.68 -11.25
N TRP A 114 -2.54 4.07 -11.68
CA TRP A 114 -3.62 3.15 -12.06
C TRP A 114 -3.42 2.57 -13.45
N ALA A 115 -3.17 3.44 -14.43
CA ALA A 115 -2.98 3.09 -15.84
C ALA A 115 -1.55 2.58 -16.12
N GLY A 116 -0.54 3.16 -15.47
CA GLY A 116 0.87 2.96 -15.82
C GLY A 116 1.26 3.72 -17.09
N ASP A 117 2.55 3.99 -17.26
CA ASP A 117 3.07 4.57 -18.52
C ASP A 117 3.07 3.54 -19.67
N ASN A 118 2.98 2.25 -19.34
CA ASN A 118 2.86 1.11 -20.25
C ASN A 118 1.78 0.12 -19.78
N ASP A 119 1.16 -0.60 -20.73
CA ASP A 119 0.06 -1.57 -20.52
C ASP A 119 0.33 -2.69 -19.49
N SER A 120 1.56 -2.85 -19.00
CA SER A 120 1.96 -3.92 -18.06
C SER A 120 2.43 -3.41 -16.69
N GLU A 121 2.59 -2.10 -16.51
CA GLU A 121 3.19 -1.54 -15.28
C GLU A 121 2.13 -1.00 -14.30
N GLY A 122 0.98 -0.56 -14.83
CA GLY A 122 -0.14 -0.01 -14.09
C GLY A 122 -0.76 -0.98 -13.08
N THR A 123 -1.33 -0.42 -12.01
CA THR A 123 -1.98 -1.19 -10.95
C THR A 123 -3.11 -2.06 -11.49
N LEU A 124 -3.97 -1.50 -12.34
CA LEU A 124 -5.10 -2.24 -12.90
C LEU A 124 -4.63 -3.41 -13.77
N ALA A 125 -3.70 -3.15 -14.69
CA ALA A 125 -3.17 -4.17 -15.59
C ALA A 125 -2.48 -5.31 -14.84
N PHE A 126 -1.75 -5.00 -13.77
CA PHE A 126 -1.11 -6.00 -12.92
C PHE A 126 -2.13 -6.88 -12.19
N LEU A 127 -3.15 -6.27 -11.58
CA LEU A 127 -4.20 -7.02 -10.88
C LEU A 127 -5.06 -7.84 -11.84
N ALA A 128 -5.27 -7.35 -13.07
CA ALA A 128 -6.06 -8.02 -14.10
C ALA A 128 -5.44 -9.33 -14.61
N GLN A 129 -4.14 -9.56 -14.36
CA GLN A 129 -3.47 -10.83 -14.69
C GLN A 129 -3.82 -11.97 -13.72
N ARG A 130 -4.50 -11.67 -12.61
CA ARG A 130 -4.91 -12.66 -11.60
C ARG A 130 -6.23 -13.32 -11.96
N THR A 131 -6.65 -14.26 -11.12
CA THR A 131 -7.98 -14.86 -11.27
C THR A 131 -9.06 -13.79 -11.21
N ARG A 132 -10.21 -14.08 -11.81
CA ARG A 132 -11.38 -13.20 -11.71
C ARG A 132 -11.75 -12.91 -10.25
N ARG A 133 -11.71 -13.94 -9.39
CA ARG A 133 -12.05 -13.80 -7.97
C ARG A 133 -11.11 -12.80 -7.29
N ASP A 134 -9.80 -13.02 -7.45
CA ASP A 134 -8.75 -12.15 -6.93
C ASP A 134 -8.93 -10.70 -7.39
N LEU A 135 -9.10 -10.49 -8.69
CA LEU A 135 -9.28 -9.16 -9.26
C LEU A 135 -10.50 -8.45 -8.64
N LEU A 136 -11.62 -9.15 -8.46
CA LEU A 136 -12.81 -8.58 -7.85
C LEU A 136 -12.60 -8.22 -6.38
N SER A 137 -11.86 -9.03 -5.64
CA SER A 137 -11.46 -8.73 -4.26
C SER A 137 -10.58 -7.48 -4.20
N ASP A 138 -9.59 -7.39 -5.09
CA ASP A 138 -8.67 -6.25 -5.18
C ASP A 138 -9.39 -4.94 -5.58
N LEU A 139 -10.29 -5.00 -6.57
CA LEU A 139 -11.10 -3.85 -6.99
C LEU A 139 -12.03 -3.35 -5.87
N ARG A 140 -12.57 -4.28 -5.07
CA ARG A 140 -13.35 -3.92 -3.87
C ARG A 140 -12.48 -3.22 -2.82
N ALA A 141 -11.27 -3.73 -2.58
CA ALA A 141 -10.33 -3.12 -1.64
C ALA A 141 -9.92 -1.69 -2.09
N LEU A 142 -9.84 -1.46 -3.40
CA LEU A 142 -9.45 -0.18 -4.01
C LEU A 142 -10.64 0.73 -4.38
N GLN A 143 -11.84 0.48 -3.86
CA GLN A 143 -13.05 1.24 -4.21
C GLN A 143 -12.89 2.76 -4.08
N GLU A 144 -12.17 3.22 -3.04
CA GLU A 144 -11.96 4.65 -2.77
C GLU A 144 -11.03 5.28 -3.80
N VAL A 145 -10.05 4.51 -4.31
CA VAL A 145 -9.15 4.95 -5.37
C VAL A 145 -9.92 5.09 -6.69
N ILE A 146 -10.79 4.11 -7.00
CA ILE A 146 -11.63 4.15 -8.20
C ILE A 146 -12.58 5.36 -8.14
N LEU A 147 -13.17 5.62 -6.97
CA LEU A 147 -14.02 6.78 -6.74
C LEU A 147 -13.25 8.09 -6.92
N ALA A 148 -12.03 8.20 -6.36
CA ALA A 148 -11.18 9.38 -6.52
C ALA A 148 -10.75 9.64 -7.98
N LEU A 149 -10.56 8.57 -8.76
CA LEU A 149 -10.17 8.66 -10.16
C LEU A 149 -11.27 9.18 -11.09
N GLY A 150 -12.52 8.73 -10.92
CA GLY A 150 -13.58 8.98 -11.90
C GLY A 150 -14.96 9.26 -11.32
N GLY A 151 -15.06 9.50 -10.02
CA GLY A 151 -16.31 9.79 -9.32
C GLY A 151 -17.26 8.59 -9.27
N GLU A 152 -18.51 8.83 -8.82
CA GLU A 152 -19.51 7.77 -8.65
C GLU A 152 -19.83 7.03 -9.96
N ALA A 153 -19.75 7.73 -11.09
CA ALA A 153 -19.96 7.15 -12.41
C ALA A 153 -18.93 6.07 -12.73
N ALA A 154 -17.63 6.29 -12.44
CA ALA A 154 -16.59 5.30 -12.69
C ALA A 154 -16.75 4.05 -11.81
N VAL A 155 -17.21 4.20 -10.56
CA VAL A 155 -17.51 3.07 -9.68
C VAL A 155 -18.68 2.25 -10.24
N ALA A 156 -19.77 2.92 -10.65
CA ALA A 156 -20.94 2.29 -11.24
C ALA A 156 -20.63 1.59 -12.57
N GLU A 157 -19.82 2.22 -13.43
CA GLU A 157 -19.37 1.64 -14.69
C GLU A 157 -18.45 0.43 -14.47
N THR A 158 -17.54 0.50 -13.49
CA THR A 158 -16.70 -0.64 -13.12
C THR A 158 -17.55 -1.82 -12.63
N ALA A 159 -18.50 -1.57 -11.73
CA ALA A 159 -19.44 -2.58 -11.26
C ALA A 159 -20.28 -3.16 -12.42
N ARG A 160 -20.71 -2.32 -13.37
CA ARG A 160 -21.48 -2.76 -14.54
C ARG A 160 -20.66 -3.60 -15.51
N ALA A 161 -19.42 -3.19 -15.80
CA ALA A 161 -18.48 -3.96 -16.61
C ALA A 161 -18.20 -5.33 -15.99
N ILE A 162 -18.02 -5.40 -14.67
CA ILE A 162 -17.87 -6.66 -13.92
C ILE A 162 -19.10 -7.57 -14.09
N MET A 163 -20.31 -7.02 -13.93
CA MET A 163 -21.56 -7.76 -14.07
C MET A 163 -21.79 -8.24 -15.50
N ASP A 164 -21.49 -7.42 -16.50
CA ASP A 164 -21.69 -7.76 -17.92
C ASP A 164 -20.74 -8.87 -18.36
N VAL A 165 -19.46 -8.84 -17.96
CA VAL A 165 -18.52 -9.97 -18.17
C VAL A 165 -18.97 -11.22 -17.42
N GLY A 166 -19.67 -11.07 -16.27
CA GLY A 166 -20.30 -12.19 -15.54
C GLY A 166 -21.43 -12.87 -16.27
N ARG A 167 -22.14 -12.13 -17.12
CA ARG A 167 -23.26 -12.67 -17.91
C ARG A 167 -22.81 -13.41 -19.16
N TRP A 168 -21.61 -13.14 -19.65
CA TRP A 168 -21.12 -13.71 -20.92
C TRP A 168 -20.47 -15.10 -20.73
N TRP A 169 -20.09 -15.45 -19.51
CA TRP A 169 -19.55 -16.77 -19.16
C TRP A 169 -20.14 -17.25 -17.81
N PRO A 170 -21.29 -17.95 -17.81
CA PRO A 170 -21.89 -18.55 -16.62
C PRO A 170 -21.10 -19.75 -16.08
#